data_AF-A0A8C9N0D1-F1
#
_entry.id   AF-A0A8C9N0D1-F1
#
_cell.length_a   1.000
_cell.length_b   1.000
_cell.length_c   1.000
_cell.angle_alpha   90.00
_cell.angle_beta   90.00
_cell.angle_gamma   90.00
#
_symmetry.space_group_name_H-M   'P 1'
#
loop_
_entity.id
_entity.type
_entity.pdbx_description
1 polymer ?
#
loop_
_entity_poly.entity_id
_entity_poly.type
_entity_poly.pdbx_seq_one_letter_code
_entity_poly.pdbx_strand_id
1 'polypeptide(L)'
;MRLGDFVAYLGGPRRERVLSVTGLEFSDTRLSNLVQTPRIVRKLSWVENLWPGESARERPSVQKFCLMGAKDSYSDFHIDCGGTSAWYHVLRGEQIFYLARPSAANLALFEAWSSSRNQPELFFG
;
A
#
# COMPACT_ATOMS: atom_id res chain seq x y z
N MET A 1 2.65 14.27 -9.90
CA MET A 1 4.10 14.21 -10.21
C MET A 1 4.30 13.14 -11.28
N ARG A 2 5.15 13.35 -12.30
CA ARG A 2 5.45 12.27 -13.25
C ARG A 2 6.44 11.30 -12.61
N LEU A 3 6.38 10.02 -12.99
CA LEU A 3 7.27 9.00 -12.43
C LEU A 3 8.76 9.36 -12.65
N GLY A 4 9.11 9.91 -13.82
CA GLY A 4 10.47 10.37 -14.12
C GLY A 4 10.97 11.45 -13.16
N ASP A 5 10.09 12.40 -12.78
CA ASP A 5 10.44 13.46 -11.83
C ASP A 5 10.71 12.88 -10.44
N PHE A 6 9.90 11.90 -10.02
CA PHE A 6 10.09 11.21 -8.73
C PHE A 6 11.38 10.38 -8.70
N VAL A 7 11.72 9.71 -9.80
CA VAL A 7 13.00 8.98 -9.93
C VAL A 7 14.18 9.95 -9.86
N ALA A 8 14.10 11.09 -10.54
CA ALA A 8 15.13 12.13 -10.47
C ALA A 8 15.27 12.69 -9.04
N TYR A 9 14.15 12.91 -8.34
CA TYR A 9 14.12 13.28 -6.93
C TYR A 9 14.80 12.23 -6.04
N LEU A 10 14.51 10.94 -6.23
CA LEU A 10 15.12 9.86 -5.43
C LEU A 10 16.63 9.73 -5.68
N GLY A 11 17.08 9.91 -6.92
CA GLY A 11 18.49 9.84 -7.30
C GLY A 11 19.29 11.12 -7.01
N GLY A 12 18.63 12.23 -6.66
CA GLY A 12 19.28 13.51 -6.40
C GLY A 12 20.11 13.54 -5.11
N PRO A 13 21.11 14.45 -5.03
CA PRO A 13 22.06 14.50 -3.91
C PRO A 13 21.47 15.10 -2.62
N ARG A 14 20.41 15.92 -2.71
CA ARG A 14 19.78 16.56 -1.56
C ARG A 14 18.27 16.62 -1.74
N ARG A 15 17.53 16.23 -0.71
CA ARG A 15 16.06 16.19 -0.70
C ARG A 15 15.55 17.26 0.25
N GLU A 16 14.79 18.24 -0.26
CA GLU A 16 14.18 19.29 0.55
C GLU A 16 12.93 18.81 1.31
N ARG A 17 12.27 17.77 0.79
CA ARG A 17 11.09 17.13 1.38
C ARG A 17 11.26 15.62 1.34
N VAL A 18 10.60 14.93 2.25
CA VAL A 18 10.47 13.47 2.24
C VAL A 18 9.24 13.11 1.41
N LEU A 19 9.44 12.38 0.31
CA LEU A 19 8.37 11.92 -0.56
C LEU A 19 8.40 10.40 -0.65
N SER A 20 7.21 9.82 -0.70
CA SER A 20 6.98 8.40 -0.96
C SER A 20 5.91 8.19 -2.01
N VAL A 21 5.99 7.06 -2.69
CA VAL A 21 5.01 6.54 -3.63
C VAL A 21 4.54 5.20 -3.09
N THR A 22 3.27 5.11 -2.74
CA THR A 22 2.64 3.90 -2.20
C THR A 22 1.55 3.33 -3.12
N GLY A 23 0.90 4.19 -3.93
CA GLY A 23 -0.25 3.81 -4.77
C GLY A 23 0.07 3.51 -6.24
N LEU A 24 1.30 3.15 -6.59
CA LEU A 24 1.67 2.86 -7.99
C LEU A 24 1.31 1.41 -8.35
N GLU A 25 0.08 1.20 -8.81
CA GLU A 25 -0.37 -0.08 -9.41
C GLU A 25 0.26 -0.24 -10.80
N PHE A 26 0.76 -1.43 -11.12
CA PHE A 26 1.49 -1.66 -12.38
C PHE A 26 1.07 -2.92 -13.14
N SER A 27 -0.06 -3.56 -12.81
CA SER A 27 -0.52 -4.79 -13.45
C SER A 27 -0.73 -4.66 -14.95
N ASP A 28 -1.11 -3.47 -15.43
CA ASP A 28 -1.33 -3.16 -16.85
C ASP A 28 -0.11 -2.56 -17.56
N THR A 29 1.09 -2.74 -17.00
CA THR A 29 2.34 -2.22 -17.57
C THR A 29 3.31 -3.35 -17.94
N ARG A 30 4.37 -3.01 -18.69
CA ARG A 30 5.45 -3.98 -19.03
C ARG A 30 6.17 -4.55 -17.79
N LEU A 31 6.14 -3.85 -16.65
CA LEU A 31 6.73 -4.34 -15.40
C LEU A 31 5.97 -5.56 -14.85
N SER A 32 4.69 -5.69 -15.18
CA SER A 32 3.85 -6.83 -14.76
C SER A 32 4.42 -8.18 -15.19
N ASN A 33 5.14 -8.21 -16.33
CA ASN A 33 5.78 -9.42 -16.85
C ASN A 33 6.98 -9.90 -16.02
N LEU A 34 7.57 -9.02 -15.19
CA LEU A 34 8.75 -9.32 -14.38
C LEU A 34 8.39 -9.74 -12.96
N VAL A 35 7.14 -9.52 -12.53
CA VAL A 35 6.71 -9.75 -11.15
C VAL A 35 5.52 -10.69 -11.13
N GLN A 36 5.69 -11.83 -10.47
CA GLN A 36 4.62 -12.75 -10.16
C GLN A 36 4.26 -12.66 -8.68
N THR A 37 2.98 -12.53 -8.37
CA THR A 37 2.51 -12.49 -6.98
C THR A 37 2.69 -13.87 -6.30
N PRO A 38 2.84 -13.89 -4.96
CA PRO A 38 3.03 -15.14 -4.22
C PRO A 38 1.95 -16.17 -4.54
N ARG A 39 2.34 -17.44 -4.64
CA ARG A 39 1.41 -18.52 -5.01
C ARG A 39 0.20 -18.59 -4.08
N ILE A 40 0.41 -18.37 -2.78
CA ILE A 40 -0.68 -18.41 -1.79
C ILE A 40 -1.71 -17.29 -2.01
N VAL A 41 -1.25 -16.09 -2.37
CA VAL A 41 -2.13 -14.94 -2.66
C VAL A 41 -3.04 -15.26 -3.85
N ARG A 42 -2.48 -15.83 -4.92
CA ARG A 42 -3.28 -16.25 -6.09
C ARG A 42 -4.30 -17.32 -5.76
N LYS A 43 -3.98 -18.25 -4.87
CA LYS A 43 -4.90 -19.31 -4.44
C LYS A 43 -6.05 -18.81 -3.57
N LEU A 44 -5.83 -17.75 -2.78
CA LEU A 44 -6.84 -17.24 -1.84
C LEU A 44 -7.64 -16.05 -2.39
N SER A 45 -7.08 -15.31 -3.35
CA SER A 45 -7.69 -14.08 -3.86
C SER A 45 -9.08 -14.31 -4.44
N TRP A 46 -10.07 -13.58 -3.93
CA TRP A 46 -11.43 -13.60 -4.48
C TRP A 46 -11.48 -13.07 -5.91
N VAL A 47 -10.70 -12.04 -6.22
CA VAL A 47 -10.66 -11.46 -7.57
C VAL A 47 -10.08 -12.46 -8.58
N GLU A 48 -9.06 -13.21 -8.18
CA GLU A 48 -8.44 -14.23 -9.07
C GLU A 48 -9.34 -15.43 -9.31
N ASN A 49 -10.09 -15.88 -8.30
CA ASN A 49 -10.79 -17.17 -8.37
C ASN A 49 -12.30 -17.07 -8.59
N LEU A 50 -12.91 -15.93 -8.22
CA LEU A 50 -14.37 -15.79 -8.14
C LEU A 50 -14.92 -14.61 -8.95
N TRP A 51 -14.06 -13.75 -9.52
CA TRP A 51 -14.55 -12.63 -10.32
C TRP A 51 -15.11 -13.13 -11.66
N PRO A 52 -16.38 -12.83 -11.99
CA PRO A 52 -16.99 -13.32 -13.21
C PRO A 52 -16.42 -12.62 -14.45
N GLY A 53 -16.03 -13.39 -15.46
CA GLY A 53 -15.45 -12.86 -16.70
C GLY A 53 -16.42 -12.00 -17.53
N GLU A 54 -17.71 -12.26 -17.44
CA GLU A 54 -18.78 -11.51 -18.12
C GLU A 54 -19.38 -10.38 -17.24
N SER A 55 -18.68 -9.96 -16.18
CA SER A 55 -19.15 -8.89 -15.30
C SER A 55 -19.29 -7.57 -16.05
N ALA A 56 -20.42 -6.88 -15.87
CA ALA A 56 -20.58 -5.49 -16.29
C ALA A 56 -19.76 -4.51 -15.42
N ARG A 57 -19.22 -4.97 -14.28
CA ARG A 57 -18.35 -4.18 -13.40
C ARG A 57 -16.89 -4.39 -13.76
N GLU A 58 -16.10 -3.31 -13.68
CA GLU A 58 -14.67 -3.35 -13.87
C GLU A 58 -13.99 -4.29 -12.87
N ARG A 59 -13.09 -5.15 -13.37
CA ARG A 59 -12.31 -6.06 -12.55
C ARG A 59 -11.33 -5.24 -11.69
N PRO A 60 -11.30 -5.42 -10.36
CA PRO A 60 -10.35 -4.72 -9.51
C PRO A 60 -8.89 -5.06 -9.88
N SER A 61 -8.10 -4.04 -10.19
CA SER A 61 -6.65 -4.13 -10.41
C SER A 61 -5.94 -3.59 -9.17
N VAL A 62 -5.64 -4.48 -8.22
CA VAL A 62 -5.03 -4.16 -6.91
C VAL A 62 -4.03 -5.23 -6.47
N GLN A 63 -3.47 -6.00 -7.41
CA GLN A 63 -2.64 -7.17 -7.12
C GLN A 63 -1.15 -6.82 -7.06
N LYS A 64 -0.71 -5.77 -7.77
CA LYS A 64 0.72 -5.44 -7.93
C LYS A 64 0.97 -3.95 -7.74
N PHE A 65 1.50 -3.59 -6.57
CA PHE A 65 1.93 -2.23 -6.26
C PHE A 65 3.46 -2.13 -6.17
N CYS A 66 4.02 -1.07 -6.74
CA CYS A 66 5.44 -0.75 -6.62
C CYS A 66 5.60 0.41 -5.64
N LEU A 67 6.17 0.13 -4.48
CA LEU A 67 6.39 1.12 -3.44
C LEU A 67 7.82 1.64 -3.53
N MET A 68 7.98 2.96 -3.45
CA MET A 68 9.27 3.63 -3.46
C MET A 68 9.23 4.79 -2.48
N GLY A 69 10.15 4.84 -1.52
CA GLY A 69 10.18 5.89 -0.51
C GLY A 69 11.60 6.36 -0.25
N ALA A 70 11.74 7.65 0.06
CA ALA A 70 12.96 8.16 0.67
C ALA A 70 13.07 7.64 2.12
N LYS A 71 14.29 7.63 2.67
CA LYS A 71 14.50 7.45 4.11
C LYS A 71 13.59 8.42 4.88
N ASP A 72 13.08 7.98 6.02
CA ASP A 72 12.19 8.72 6.92
C ASP A 72 10.77 8.94 6.35
N SER A 73 10.40 8.23 5.27
CA SER A 73 9.01 8.17 4.82
C SER A 73 8.14 7.47 5.86
N TYR A 74 6.99 8.08 6.18
CA TYR A 74 6.02 7.56 7.14
C TYR A 74 4.64 7.43 6.50
N SER A 75 3.92 6.38 6.86
CA SER A 75 2.50 6.21 6.55
C SER A 75 1.82 5.89 7.87
N ASP A 76 0.84 6.72 8.22
CA ASP A 76 0.19 6.62 9.52
C ASP A 76 -0.67 5.36 9.64
N PHE A 77 -1.11 5.03 10.86
CA PHE A 77 -1.93 3.85 11.11
C PHE A 77 -3.17 3.84 10.22
N HIS A 78 -3.42 2.71 9.56
CA HIS A 78 -4.57 2.52 8.70
C HIS A 78 -4.98 1.04 8.66
N ILE A 79 -6.19 0.81 8.18
CA ILE A 79 -6.68 -0.50 7.76
C ILE A 79 -6.67 -0.49 6.23
N ASP A 80 -6.12 -1.53 5.62
CA ASP A 80 -6.09 -1.65 4.17
C ASP A 80 -7.50 -1.57 3.57
N CYS A 81 -7.63 -0.86 2.46
CA CYS A 81 -8.92 -0.60 1.82
C CYS A 81 -9.70 -1.91 1.58
N GLY A 82 -10.99 -1.90 1.91
CA GLY A 82 -11.86 -3.06 1.80
C GLY A 82 -11.57 -4.18 2.81
N GLY A 83 -10.76 -3.93 3.85
CA GLY A 83 -10.39 -4.94 4.85
C GLY A 83 -9.56 -6.06 4.24
N THR A 84 -8.78 -5.74 3.22
CA THR A 84 -7.99 -6.73 2.47
C THR A 84 -6.82 -7.24 3.29
N SER A 85 -6.36 -8.45 2.96
CA SER A 85 -5.03 -8.92 3.37
C SER A 85 -4.00 -8.46 2.33
N ALA A 86 -2.84 -8.01 2.78
CA ALA A 86 -1.75 -7.59 1.92
C ALA A 86 -0.55 -8.55 1.98
N TRP A 87 0.30 -8.47 0.95
CA TRP A 87 1.62 -9.11 0.92
C TRP A 87 2.65 -8.04 0.56
N TYR A 88 3.80 -8.06 1.25
CA TYR A 88 4.89 -7.12 1.03
C TYR A 88 6.19 -7.87 0.77
N HIS A 89 7.02 -7.33 -0.13
CA HIS A 89 8.37 -7.82 -0.39
C HIS A 89 9.31 -6.62 -0.53
N VAL A 90 10.26 -6.49 0.40
CA VAL A 90 11.29 -5.44 0.36
C VAL A 90 12.40 -5.90 -0.57
N LEU A 91 12.49 -5.30 -1.75
CA LEU A 91 13.56 -5.60 -2.71
C LEU A 91 14.89 -4.97 -2.31
N ARG A 92 14.86 -3.73 -1.79
CA ARG A 92 16.04 -2.97 -1.33
C ARG A 92 15.63 -2.02 -0.21
N GLY A 93 16.54 -1.81 0.75
CA GLY A 93 16.29 -0.96 1.92
C GLY A 93 15.64 -1.74 3.07
N GLU A 94 14.88 -1.03 3.89
CA GLU A 94 14.20 -1.57 5.07
C GLU A 94 12.83 -0.88 5.22
N GLN A 95 11.84 -1.62 5.72
CA GLN A 95 10.53 -1.12 6.08
C GLN A 95 10.16 -1.66 7.46
N ILE A 96 9.78 -0.77 8.38
CA ILE A 96 9.33 -1.12 9.72
C ILE A 96 7.81 -1.01 9.77
N PHE A 97 7.15 -2.08 10.18
CA PHE A 97 5.69 -2.11 10.36
C PHE A 97 5.33 -2.06 11.84
N TYR A 98 4.50 -1.10 12.23
CA TYR A 98 3.85 -1.05 13.53
C TYR A 98 2.47 -1.71 13.40
N LEU A 99 2.30 -2.88 14.01
CA LEU A 99 1.10 -3.70 13.85
C LEU A 99 0.23 -3.68 15.11
N ALA A 100 -1.04 -3.30 14.95
CA ALA A 100 -2.06 -3.41 16.00
C ALA A 100 -3.05 -4.52 15.67
N ARG A 101 -3.37 -5.38 16.64
CA ARG A 101 -4.39 -6.42 16.45
C ARG A 101 -5.77 -5.78 16.27
N PRO A 102 -6.60 -6.21 15.31
CA PRO A 102 -7.96 -5.70 15.12
C PRO A 102 -8.94 -6.32 16.13
N SER A 103 -8.70 -6.11 17.43
CA SER A 103 -9.68 -6.45 18.47
C SER A 103 -10.85 -5.46 18.42
N ALA A 104 -12.03 -5.85 18.90
CA ALA A 104 -13.18 -4.94 18.97
C ALA A 104 -12.86 -3.62 19.70
N ALA A 105 -12.05 -3.69 20.76
CA ALA A 105 -11.60 -2.51 21.50
C ALA A 105 -10.68 -1.61 20.63
N ASN A 106 -9.70 -2.19 19.95
CA ASN A 106 -8.77 -1.44 19.11
C ASN A 106 -9.46 -0.82 17.89
N LEU A 107 -10.44 -1.52 17.31
CA LEU A 107 -11.22 -0.99 16.19
C LEU A 107 -12.07 0.23 16.61
N ALA A 108 -12.70 0.16 17.79
CA ALA A 108 -13.44 1.31 18.34
C ALA A 108 -12.51 2.51 18.62
N LEU A 109 -11.30 2.26 19.17
CA LEU A 109 -10.29 3.30 19.36
C LEU A 109 -9.80 3.88 18.02
N PHE A 110 -9.58 3.03 17.01
CA PHE A 110 -9.15 3.45 15.68
C PHE A 110 -10.21 4.31 14.98
N GLU A 111 -11.49 3.95 15.09
CA GLU A 111 -12.60 4.73 14.55
C GLU A 111 -12.69 6.12 15.23
N ALA A 112 -12.57 6.17 16.55
CA ALA A 112 -12.56 7.42 17.30
C ALA A 112 -11.34 8.30 16.94
N TRP A 113 -10.15 7.70 16.84
CA TRP A 113 -8.91 8.40 16.46
C TRP A 113 -8.98 8.95 15.03
N SER A 114 -9.39 8.13 14.07
CA SER A 114 -9.48 8.52 12.65
C SER A 114 -10.54 9.61 12.39
N SER A 115 -11.55 9.70 13.25
CA SER A 115 -12.58 10.75 13.21
C SER A 115 -12.24 11.99 14.03
N SER A 116 -11.10 12.00 14.72
CA SER A 116 -10.69 13.11 15.59
C SER A 116 -10.11 14.28 14.77
N ARG A 117 -10.36 15.52 15.22
CA ARG A 117 -9.85 16.73 14.53
C ARG A 117 -8.34 16.88 14.65
N ASN A 118 -7.76 16.34 15.70
CA ASN A 118 -6.33 16.38 16.01
C ASN A 118 -5.62 15.07 15.68
N GLN A 119 -6.19 14.22 14.83
CA GLN A 119 -5.57 12.97 14.35
C GLN A 119 -4.10 13.15 13.94
N PRO A 120 -3.70 14.18 13.16
CA PRO A 120 -2.30 14.33 12.73
C PRO A 120 -1.31 14.63 13.86
N GLU A 121 -1.81 15.02 15.03
CA GLU A 121 -1.01 15.37 16.22
C GLU A 121 -0.99 14.22 17.23
N LEU A 122 -1.75 13.15 17.00
CA LEU A 122 -1.91 12.02 17.91
C LEU A 122 -1.37 10.74 17.28
N PHE A 123 -0.33 10.18 17.90
CA PHE A 123 0.14 8.83 17.58
C PHE A 123 -0.85 7.79 18.12
N PHE A 124 -1.33 6.89 17.25
CA PHE A 124 -2.34 5.90 17.63
C PHE A 124 -1.80 4.75 18.50
N GLY A 125 -0.52 4.38 18.33
CA GLY A 125 0.10 3.22 18.97
C GLY A 125 0.57 3.45 20.41
#